data_AF-A0A920ITI1-F1
#
_entry.id   AF-A0A920ITI1-F1
#
_cell.length_a   1.000
_cell.length_b   1.000
_cell.length_c   1.000
_cell.angle_alpha   90.00
_cell.angle_beta   90.00
_cell.angle_gamma   90.00
#
_symmetry.space_group_name_H-M   'P 1'
#
loop_
_entity.id
_entity.type
_entity.pdbx_description
1 polymer ?
#
loop_
_entity_poly.entity_id
_entity_poly.type
_entity_poly.pdbx_seq_one_letter_code
_entity_poly.pdbx_strand_id
1 'polypeptide(L)'
;MEVMLDSMGYKTVRIPETINATAEGGEFYYCSGQKILFSGACRNNIRGAEWVAQEFNVNELVILKSNVFHLDTLFTPVIDKKNKLRGVVACTELMEKDSKFSSKILQIGLELISSRLMLKIL
;
A
#
# COMPACT_ATOMS: atom_id res chain seq x y z
N MET A 1 16.31 -10.28 8.93
CA MET A 1 14.85 -10.45 8.79
C MET A 1 14.52 -11.73 8.02
N GLU A 2 15.11 -11.99 6.85
CA GLU A 2 14.88 -13.24 6.09
C GLU A 2 15.11 -14.52 6.91
N VAL A 3 16.27 -14.67 7.55
CA VAL A 3 16.57 -15.83 8.44
C VAL A 3 15.51 -16.04 9.53
N MET A 4 14.92 -14.95 10.04
CA MET A 4 13.86 -15.01 11.04
C MET A 4 12.53 -15.43 10.43
N LEU A 5 12.20 -14.97 9.22
CA LEU A 5 10.99 -15.38 8.51
C LEU A 5 11.06 -16.85 8.10
N ASP A 6 12.22 -17.29 7.61
CA ASP A 6 12.45 -18.68 7.23
C ASP A 6 12.36 -19.62 8.44
N SER A 7 12.88 -19.23 9.61
CA SER A 7 12.77 -20.03 10.83
C SER A 7 11.35 -20.15 11.35
N MET A 8 10.46 -19.23 10.98
CA MET A 8 9.02 -19.29 11.26
C MET A 8 8.23 -20.06 10.18
N GLY A 9 8.90 -20.61 9.15
CA GLY A 9 8.28 -21.38 8.09
C GLY A 9 7.64 -20.54 6.97
N TYR A 10 7.94 -19.24 6.89
CA TYR A 10 7.49 -18.42 5.77
C TYR A 10 8.32 -18.72 4.53
N LYS A 11 7.66 -18.71 3.37
CA LYS A 11 8.35 -18.66 2.08
C LYS A 11 8.80 -17.22 1.82
N THR A 12 10.09 -17.01 1.64
CA THR A 12 10.67 -15.72 1.25
C THR A 12 11.01 -15.71 -0.23
N VAL A 13 10.81 -14.56 -0.88
CA VAL A 13 11.14 -14.32 -2.29
C VAL A 13 11.87 -12.99 -2.38
N ARG A 14 12.94 -12.96 -3.17
CA ARG A 14 13.74 -11.75 -3.38
C ARG A 14 13.41 -11.10 -4.72
N ILE A 15 13.28 -9.78 -4.69
CA ILE A 15 13.19 -8.97 -5.91
C ILE A 15 14.49 -9.14 -6.69
N PRO A 16 14.44 -9.48 -7.99
CA PRO A 16 15.66 -9.59 -8.79
C PRO A 16 16.40 -8.25 -8.87
N GLU A 17 17.71 -8.24 -8.62
CA GLU A 17 18.52 -7.01 -8.70
C GLU A 17 18.52 -6.39 -10.11
N THR A 18 18.29 -7.20 -11.13
CA THR A 18 18.32 -6.83 -12.55
C THR A 18 17.16 -5.94 -13.01
N ILE A 19 16.07 -5.86 -12.25
CA ILE A 19 14.89 -5.09 -12.67
C ILE A 19 14.87 -3.65 -12.15
N ASN A 20 15.87 -3.25 -11.35
CA ASN A 20 15.99 -1.91 -10.76
C ASN A 20 14.70 -1.49 -10.01
N ALA A 21 14.17 -2.40 -9.20
CA ALA A 21 12.96 -2.20 -8.40
C ALA A 21 13.31 -1.86 -6.95
N THR A 22 12.63 -0.88 -6.37
CA THR A 22 12.73 -0.55 -4.93
C THR A 22 11.39 -0.79 -4.27
N ALA A 23 11.40 -1.50 -3.15
CA ALA A 23 10.22 -1.87 -2.38
C ALA A 23 10.56 -1.95 -0.88
N GLU A 24 9.89 -1.14 -0.06
CA GLU A 24 10.02 -1.09 1.39
C GLU A 24 8.67 -1.43 2.05
N GLY A 25 8.69 -2.17 3.16
CA GLY A 25 7.47 -2.71 3.78
C GLY A 25 6.45 -1.65 4.22
N GLY A 26 6.90 -0.53 4.79
CA GLY A 26 6.03 0.57 5.26
C GLY A 26 5.29 1.32 4.15
N GLU A 27 5.60 1.02 2.89
CA GLU A 27 4.94 1.60 1.73
C GLU A 27 3.76 0.76 1.22
N PHE A 28 3.46 -0.39 1.85
CA PHE A 28 2.43 -1.31 1.35
C PHE A 28 1.31 -1.56 2.36
N TYR A 29 0.08 -1.60 1.86
CA TYR A 29 -1.05 -2.22 2.55
C TYR A 29 -1.74 -3.22 1.63
N TYR A 30 -1.77 -4.49 2.04
CA TYR A 30 -2.44 -5.55 1.31
C TYR A 30 -3.81 -5.91 1.91
N CYS A 31 -4.88 -5.63 1.17
CA CYS A 31 -6.25 -5.97 1.52
C CYS A 31 -6.64 -7.33 0.93
N SER A 32 -6.31 -8.41 1.65
CA SER A 32 -6.36 -9.78 1.12
C SER A 32 -7.76 -10.26 0.70
N GLY A 33 -8.83 -9.84 1.35
CA GLY A 33 -10.19 -10.32 1.02
C GLY A 33 -10.78 -9.78 -0.29
N GLN A 34 -10.10 -8.82 -0.93
CA GLN A 34 -10.36 -8.35 -2.30
C GLN A 34 -9.11 -8.40 -3.20
N LYS A 35 -7.97 -8.79 -2.65
CA LYS A 35 -6.65 -8.76 -3.29
C LYS A 35 -6.31 -7.38 -3.87
N ILE A 36 -6.49 -6.34 -3.08
CA ILE A 36 -6.11 -4.97 -3.46
C ILE A 36 -4.80 -4.64 -2.74
N LEU A 37 -3.82 -4.13 -3.47
CA LEU A 37 -2.57 -3.64 -2.92
C LEU A 37 -2.51 -2.11 -3.07
N PHE A 38 -2.42 -1.42 -1.94
CA PHE A 38 -2.04 -0.01 -1.92
C PHE A 38 -0.53 0.07 -1.79
N SER A 39 0.12 0.85 -2.66
CA SER A 39 1.56 1.11 -2.62
C SER A 39 1.83 2.60 -2.64
N GLY A 40 2.57 3.12 -1.67
CA GLY A 40 3.20 4.42 -1.79
C GLY A 40 4.26 4.39 -2.89
N ALA A 41 4.60 5.56 -3.43
CA ALA A 41 5.62 5.73 -4.46
C ALA A 41 6.67 6.79 -4.05
N CYS A 42 6.98 6.88 -2.75
CA CYS A 42 8.06 7.73 -2.24
C CYS A 42 9.38 6.96 -2.21
N ARG A 43 9.44 5.88 -1.43
CA ARG A 43 10.59 4.96 -1.33
C ARG A 43 10.51 3.81 -2.33
N ASN A 44 9.28 3.38 -2.62
CA ASN A 44 9.03 2.45 -3.70
C ASN A 44 9.05 3.17 -5.04
N ASN A 45 9.58 2.49 -6.05
CA ASN A 45 9.35 2.88 -7.44
C ASN A 45 8.22 2.03 -8.06
N ILE A 46 7.72 2.47 -9.21
CA ILE A 46 6.60 1.80 -9.90
C ILE A 46 6.91 0.33 -10.17
N ARG A 47 8.15 0.01 -10.57
CA ARG A 47 8.57 -1.38 -10.83
C ARG A 47 8.52 -2.26 -9.58
N GLY A 48 8.90 -1.72 -8.42
CA GLY A 48 8.78 -2.43 -7.15
C GLY A 48 7.33 -2.69 -6.77
N ALA A 49 6.47 -1.68 -6.94
CA ALA A 49 5.04 -1.84 -6.71
C ALA A 49 4.42 -2.90 -7.63
N GLU A 50 4.73 -2.87 -8.93
CA GLU A 50 4.26 -3.84 -9.92
C GLU A 50 4.78 -5.26 -9.65
N TRP A 51 6.04 -5.41 -9.27
CA TRP A 51 6.62 -6.71 -8.97
C TRP A 51 5.95 -7.34 -7.73
N VAL A 52 5.74 -6.57 -6.66
CA VAL A 52 5.05 -7.05 -5.46
C VAL A 52 3.59 -7.39 -5.77
N ALA A 53 2.92 -6.56 -6.58
CA ALA A 53 1.57 -6.84 -7.05
C ALA A 53 1.46 -8.17 -7.81
N GLN A 54 2.44 -8.47 -8.66
CA GLN A 54 2.51 -9.73 -9.39
C GLN A 54 2.74 -10.92 -8.46
N GLU A 55 3.71 -10.83 -7.54
CA GLU A 55 4.02 -11.91 -6.59
C GLU A 55 2.82 -12.23 -5.68
N PHE A 56 2.05 -11.21 -5.29
CA PHE A 56 0.84 -11.38 -4.46
C PHE A 56 -0.40 -11.74 -5.29
N ASN A 57 -0.29 -11.82 -6.63
CA ASN A 57 -1.39 -12.08 -7.56
C ASN A 57 -2.62 -11.22 -7.25
N VAL A 58 -2.40 -9.91 -7.21
CA VAL A 58 -3.41 -8.94 -6.81
C VAL A 58 -4.39 -8.67 -7.95
N ASN A 59 -5.65 -8.37 -7.60
CA ASN A 59 -6.65 -7.97 -8.58
C ASN A 59 -6.49 -6.49 -8.98
N GLU A 60 -6.00 -5.66 -8.05
CA GLU A 60 -5.89 -4.22 -8.25
C GLU A 60 -4.65 -3.67 -7.51
N LEU A 61 -3.91 -2.81 -8.20
CA LEU A 61 -2.79 -2.04 -7.64
C LEU A 61 -3.15 -0.55 -7.63
N VAL A 62 -3.16 0.04 -6.43
CA VAL A 62 -3.40 1.47 -6.23
C VAL A 62 -2.10 2.12 -5.79
N ILE A 63 -1.51 2.92 -6.68
CA ILE A 63 -0.27 3.66 -6.40
C ILE A 63 -0.63 5.06 -5.86
N LEU A 64 -0.06 5.41 -4.71
CA LEU A 64 -0.24 6.69 -4.05
C LEU A 64 1.07 7.48 -4.06
N LYS A 65 0.99 8.77 -4.37
CA LYS A 65 2.14 9.67 -4.32
C LYS A 65 1.98 10.66 -3.18
N SER A 66 3.05 10.86 -2.43
CA SER A 66 3.13 11.78 -1.29
C SER A 66 4.57 12.23 -1.11
N ASN A 67 4.74 13.40 -0.47
CA ASN A 67 6.06 13.93 -0.09
C ASN A 67 6.51 13.44 1.30
N VAL A 68 5.83 12.44 1.85
CA VAL A 68 6.10 11.87 3.18
C VAL A 68 6.81 10.54 3.01
N PHE A 69 7.65 10.19 4.00
CA PHE A 69 8.61 9.09 3.90
C PHE A 69 7.98 7.72 3.61
N HIS A 70 6.95 7.31 4.36
CA HIS A 70 6.23 6.04 4.13
C HIS A 70 4.71 6.26 4.10
N LEU A 71 4.01 5.45 3.30
CA LEU A 71 2.56 5.46 3.18
C LEU A 71 1.83 5.28 4.53
N ASP A 72 2.33 4.39 5.37
CA ASP A 72 1.72 4.05 6.67
C ASP A 72 1.57 5.24 7.65
N THR A 73 2.36 6.29 7.47
CA THR A 73 2.28 7.52 8.28
C THR A 73 1.07 8.43 7.96
N LEU A 74 0.41 8.21 6.83
CA LEU A 74 -0.65 9.09 6.34
C LEU A 74 -1.86 8.36 5.76
N PHE A 75 -1.79 7.05 5.59
CA PHE A 75 -2.85 6.25 4.98
C PHE A 75 -3.01 4.92 5.72
N THR A 76 -4.25 4.50 5.92
CA THR A 76 -4.56 3.16 6.40
C THR A 76 -5.91 2.66 5.85
N PRO A 77 -6.00 1.44 5.33
CA PRO A 77 -7.28 0.85 4.92
C PRO A 77 -8.11 0.42 6.13
N VAL A 78 -9.43 0.61 6.04
CA VAL A 78 -10.38 0.12 7.05
C VAL A 78 -11.00 -1.19 6.54
N ILE A 79 -10.68 -2.28 7.23
CA ILE A 79 -11.14 -3.63 6.88
C ILE A 79 -12.16 -4.11 7.93
N ASP A 80 -13.27 -4.67 7.49
CA ASP A 80 -14.28 -5.24 8.39
C ASP A 80 -13.92 -6.65 8.88
N LYS A 81 -14.74 -7.18 9.79
CA LYS A 81 -14.57 -8.55 10.33
C LYS A 81 -14.70 -9.66 9.28
N LYS A 82 -15.21 -9.36 8.08
CA LYS A 82 -15.31 -10.28 6.93
C LYS A 82 -14.15 -10.11 5.95
N ASN A 83 -13.10 -9.38 6.35
CA ASN A 83 -11.93 -9.07 5.53
C ASN A 83 -12.29 -8.27 4.26
N LYS A 84 -13.34 -7.44 4.33
CA LYS A 84 -13.73 -6.54 3.24
C LYS A 84 -13.28 -5.13 3.54
N LEU A 85 -12.68 -4.49 2.55
CA LEU A 85 -12.32 -3.09 2.56
C LEU A 85 -13.60 -2.25 2.56
N ARG A 86 -13.77 -1.41 3.57
CA ARG A 86 -14.97 -0.55 3.75
C ARG A 86 -14.68 0.93 3.56
N GLY A 87 -13.44 1.32 3.69
CA GLY A 87 -13.00 2.68 3.49
C GLY A 87 -11.50 2.80 3.68
N VAL A 88 -11.04 4.04 3.66
CA VAL A 88 -9.65 4.38 3.93
C VAL A 88 -9.63 5.62 4.82
N VAL A 89 -8.69 5.67 5.75
CA VAL A 89 -8.36 6.90 6.47
C VAL A 89 -7.08 7.44 5.86
N ALA A 90 -7.11 8.69 5.42
CA ALA A 90 -5.97 9.32 4.77
C ALA A 90 -5.82 10.80 5.15
N CYS A 91 -4.58 11.24 5.29
CA CYS A 91 -4.22 12.66 5.37
C CYS A 91 -3.98 13.20 3.96
N THR A 92 -5.05 13.64 3.30
CA THR A 92 -5.02 14.07 1.89
C THR A 92 -4.17 15.31 1.63
N GLU A 93 -3.91 16.12 2.66
CA GLU A 93 -3.06 17.31 2.56
C GLU A 93 -1.59 16.97 2.27
N LEU A 94 -1.16 15.75 2.65
CA LEU A 94 0.21 15.26 2.45
C LEU A 94 0.38 14.48 1.14
N MET A 95 -0.71 14.27 0.41
CA MET A 95 -0.73 13.54 -0.86
C MET A 95 -0.56 14.51 -2.03
N GLU A 96 0.05 14.04 -3.11
CA GLU A 96 0.12 14.84 -4.34
C GLU A 96 -1.27 15.02 -4.95
N LYS A 97 -1.58 16.25 -5.35
CA LYS A 97 -2.89 16.63 -5.94
C LYS A 97 -3.20 15.90 -7.26
N ASP A 98 -2.16 15.47 -7.97
CA ASP A 98 -2.27 14.68 -9.20
C ASP A 98 -2.39 13.17 -8.96
N SER A 99 -2.38 12.73 -7.69
CA SER A 99 -2.77 11.37 -7.40
C SER A 99 -4.24 11.22 -7.78
N LYS A 100 -4.53 10.34 -8.75
CA LYS A 100 -5.90 9.87 -9.06
C LYS A 100 -6.52 9.09 -7.88
N PHE A 101 -6.05 9.33 -6.66
CA PHE A 101 -6.41 8.62 -5.46
C PHE A 101 -7.90 8.79 -5.16
N SER A 102 -8.39 10.02 -5.07
CA SER A 102 -9.81 10.26 -4.77
C SER A 102 -10.72 9.63 -5.83
N SER A 103 -10.37 9.71 -7.11
CA SER A 103 -11.15 9.08 -8.18
C SER A 103 -11.05 7.55 -8.17
N LYS A 104 -9.91 6.98 -7.80
CA LYS A 104 -9.71 5.52 -7.73
C LYS A 104 -10.37 4.91 -6.49
N ILE A 105 -10.38 5.61 -5.36
CA ILE A 105 -11.15 5.25 -4.15
C ILE A 105 -12.65 5.23 -4.45
N LEU A 106 -13.16 6.24 -5.18
CA LEU A 106 -14.55 6.27 -5.63
C LEU A 106 -14.89 5.13 -6.62
N GLN A 107 -14.00 4.81 -7.56
CA GLN A 107 -14.19 3.69 -8.50
C GLN A 107 -14.25 2.33 -7.82
N ILE A 108 -13.52 2.16 -6.71
CA ILE A 108 -13.52 0.93 -5.91
C ILE A 108 -14.71 0.90 -4.92
N GLY A 109 -15.55 1.94 -4.93
CA GLY A 109 -16.78 2.03 -4.12
C GLY A 109 -16.51 2.33 -2.65
N LEU A 110 -15.40 3.00 -2.34
CA LEU A 110 -14.97 3.29 -0.98
C LEU A 110 -15.26 4.73 -0.60
N GLU A 111 -15.57 4.93 0.68
CA GLU A 111 -15.71 6.26 1.27
C GLU A 111 -14.34 6.75 1.76
N LEU A 112 -13.97 7.98 1.36
CA LEU A 112 -12.76 8.64 1.83
C LEU A 112 -13.07 9.39 3.13
N ILE A 113 -12.56 8.88 4.24
CA ILE A 113 -12.60 9.60 5.51
C ILE A 113 -11.34 10.48 5.57
N SER A 114 -11.46 11.70 5.04
CA SER A 114 -10.40 12.71 5.14
C SER A 114 -10.31 13.19 6.58
N SER A 115 -9.12 13.12 7.16
CA SER A 115 -8.84 13.73 8.46
C SER A 115 -7.65 14.69 8.32
N ARG A 116 -7.70 15.81 9.05
CA ARG A 116 -6.53 16.70 9.21
C ARG A 116 -5.50 16.16 10.21
N LEU A 117 -5.68 14.93 10.67
CA LEU A 117 -4.79 14.30 11.64
C LEU A 117 -3.72 13.49 10.90
N MET A 118 -2.46 13.73 11.25
CA MET A 118 -1.39 12.79 10.93
C MET A 118 -1.63 11.52 11.76
N LEU A 119 -1.84 10.38 11.11
CA LEU A 119 -1.96 9.09 11.80
C LEU A 119 -0.57 8.74 12.34
N LYS A 120 -0.36 8.92 13.64
CA LYS A 120 0.71 8.22 14.35
C LYS A 120 0.29 6.77 14.49
N ILE A 121 0.58 5.96 13.49
CA ILE A 121 0.58 4.50 13.63
C ILE A 121 1.92 4.16 14.29
N LEU A 122 1.83 3.54 15.47
CA LEU A 122 2.95 3.16 16.34
C LEU A 122 3.76 2.00 15.75
#